data_AF-A0A820CY96-F1
#
_entry.id   AF-A0A820CY96-F1
#
_cell.length_a   1.000
_cell.length_b   1.000
_cell.length_c   1.000
_cell.angle_alpha   90.00
_cell.angle_beta   90.00
_cell.angle_gamma   90.00
#
_symmetry.space_group_name_H-M   'P 1'
#
loop_
_entity.id
_entity.type
_entity.pdbx_description
1 polymer ?
#
loop_
_entity_poly.entity_id
_entity_poly.type
_entity_poly.pdbx_seq_one_letter_code
_entity_poly.pdbx_strand_id
1 'polypeptide(L)'
;ERAPLHIFRDHLKYVLESNFEKLRTFQLELNEFSDWTLAEFDAFKNGLNVPASLRRDFIDDESDEDEAQRSLSKLYQRHYHVRRLKRNLTTHQYKHRQFFHDGFDKFANRDNGNNDTNQQTNIVD
;
A
#
# COMPACT_ATOMS: atom_id res chain seq x y z
N GLU A 1 41.83 -3.45 -27.95
CA GLU A 1 41.79 -2.18 -28.71
C GLU A 1 41.72 -1.05 -27.70
N ARG A 2 42.54 0.00 -27.81
CA ARG A 2 42.42 1.15 -26.89
C ARG A 2 41.25 2.00 -27.38
N ALA A 3 40.28 2.21 -26.51
CA ALA A 3 39.16 3.08 -26.82
C ALA A 3 39.65 4.51 -27.12
N PRO A 4 39.00 5.21 -28.06
CA PRO A 4 39.42 6.53 -28.45
C PRO A 4 39.39 7.55 -27.31
N LEU A 5 40.49 8.30 -27.13
CA LEU A 5 40.61 9.40 -26.14
C LEU A 5 39.51 10.48 -26.25
N HIS A 6 38.84 10.59 -27.41
CA HIS A 6 37.73 11.52 -27.59
C HIS A 6 36.48 11.10 -26.80
N ILE A 7 36.19 9.79 -26.73
CA ILE A 7 35.04 9.26 -25.98
C ILE A 7 35.20 9.56 -24.49
N PHE A 8 36.39 9.28 -23.96
CA PHE A 8 36.74 9.61 -22.58
C PHE A 8 36.53 11.08 -22.25
N ARG A 9 36.99 11.97 -23.14
CA ARG A 9 36.87 13.43 -22.96
C ARG A 9 35.41 13.87 -22.93
N ASP A 10 34.58 13.32 -23.81
CA ASP A 10 33.16 13.64 -23.88
C ASP A 10 32.43 13.18 -22.62
N HIS A 11 32.72 11.97 -22.13
CA HIS A 11 32.17 11.48 -20.86
C HIS A 11 32.67 12.27 -19.65
N LEU A 12 33.94 12.66 -19.61
CA LEU A 12 34.49 13.50 -18.56
C LEU A 12 33.76 14.85 -18.50
N LYS A 13 33.53 15.47 -19.65
CA LYS A 13 32.75 16.71 -19.74
C LYS A 13 31.33 16.51 -19.21
N TYR A 14 30.67 15.43 -19.62
CA TYR A 14 29.32 15.10 -19.16
C TYR A 14 29.24 14.89 -17.64
N VAL A 15 30.20 14.18 -17.04
CA VAL A 15 30.26 13.95 -15.58
C VAL A 15 30.39 15.26 -14.84
N LEU A 16 31.29 16.15 -15.29
CA LEU A 16 31.46 17.47 -14.67
C LEU A 16 30.18 18.30 -14.76
N GLU A 17 29.60 18.44 -15.95
CA GLU A 17 28.37 19.21 -16.17
C GLU A 17 27.20 18.66 -15.34
N SER A 18 27.00 17.35 -15.33
CA SER A 18 25.94 16.69 -14.54
C SER A 18 26.11 16.90 -13.03
N ASN A 19 27.34 16.95 -12.52
CA ASN A 19 27.58 17.16 -11.09
C ASN A 19 27.47 18.64 -10.68
N PHE A 20 27.68 19.57 -11.61
CA PHE A 20 27.44 20.99 -11.36
C PHE A 20 25.95 21.33 -11.27
N GLU A 21 25.07 20.54 -11.90
CA GLU A 21 23.63 20.67 -11.77
C GLU A 21 23.16 20.27 -10.35
N LYS A 22 22.84 21.27 -9.50
CA LYS A 22 22.37 21.08 -8.11
C LYS A 22 21.04 20.31 -7.96
N LEU A 23 20.38 19.94 -9.06
CA LEU A 23 19.06 19.32 -9.06
C LEU A 23 19.09 17.79 -9.04
N ARG A 24 20.28 17.16 -9.10
CA ARG A 24 20.41 15.70 -9.10
C ARG A 24 20.59 15.16 -7.69
N THR A 25 19.93 14.04 -7.40
CA THR A 25 20.04 13.31 -6.13
C THR A 25 21.24 12.37 -6.07
N PHE A 26 22.00 12.27 -7.17
CA PHE A 26 23.16 11.41 -7.33
C PHE A 26 24.30 12.17 -8.01
N GLN A 27 25.53 11.71 -7.78
CA GLN A 27 26.74 12.20 -8.42
C GLN A 27 27.28 11.14 -9.37
N LEU A 28 27.81 11.58 -10.51
CA LEU A 28 28.50 10.74 -11.46
C LEU A 28 30.01 10.78 -11.18
N GLU A 29 30.69 9.66 -11.37
CA GLU A 29 32.14 9.56 -11.26
C GLU A 29 32.70 8.81 -12.47
N LEU A 30 33.97 9.07 -12.79
CA LEU A 30 34.68 8.30 -13.81
C LEU A 30 34.95 6.89 -13.31
N ASN A 31 34.70 5.90 -14.16
CA ASN A 31 34.89 4.49 -13.87
C ASN A 31 35.59 3.77 -15.04
N GLU A 32 35.71 2.45 -14.96
CA GLU A 32 36.31 1.61 -16.01
C GLU A 32 35.55 1.64 -17.35
N PHE A 33 34.30 2.10 -17.35
CA PHE A 33 33.46 2.25 -18.53
C PHE A 33 33.54 3.64 -19.15
N SER A 34 34.38 4.53 -18.61
CA SER A 34 34.50 5.91 -19.09
C SER A 34 35.03 6.01 -20.53
N ASP A 35 35.73 4.99 -21.01
CA ASP A 35 36.22 4.91 -22.38
C ASP A 35 35.24 4.17 -23.33
N TRP A 36 34.15 3.60 -22.84
CA TRP A 36 33.28 2.73 -23.64
C TRP A 36 32.16 3.51 -24.33
N THR A 37 31.85 3.14 -25.56
CA THR A 37 30.62 3.60 -26.22
C THR A 37 29.38 3.00 -25.56
N LEU A 38 28.23 3.65 -25.73
CA LEU A 38 26.95 3.12 -25.24
C LEU A 38 26.65 1.73 -25.81
N ALA A 39 26.98 1.48 -27.09
CA ALA A 39 26.78 0.19 -27.73
C ALA A 39 27.66 -0.92 -27.12
N GLU A 40 28.91 -0.62 -26.78
CA GLU A 40 29.81 -1.56 -26.10
C GLU A 40 29.35 -1.82 -24.66
N PHE A 41 28.91 -0.78 -23.96
CA PHE A 41 28.35 -0.90 -22.62
C PHE A 41 27.06 -1.72 -22.60
N ASP A 42 26.17 -1.49 -23.56
CA ASP A 42 24.95 -2.27 -23.71
C ASP A 42 25.28 -3.72 -24.06
N ALA A 43 26.21 -3.97 -24.99
CA ALA A 43 26.65 -5.32 -25.32
C ALA A 43 27.21 -6.07 -24.09
N PHE A 44 27.93 -5.40 -23.20
CA PHE A 44 28.40 -5.96 -21.93
C PHE A 44 27.28 -6.18 -20.91
N LYS A 45 26.35 -5.23 -20.78
CA LYS A 45 25.26 -5.27 -19.80
C LYS A 45 24.11 -6.19 -20.21
N ASN A 46 23.99 -6.53 -21.48
CA ASN A 46 22.95 -7.37 -22.06
C ASN A 46 23.08 -8.87 -21.69
N GLY A 47 23.17 -9.17 -20.39
CA GLY A 47 22.87 -10.48 -19.84
C GLY A 47 21.37 -10.70 -19.58
N LEU A 48 20.56 -9.64 -19.63
CA LEU A 48 19.13 -9.71 -19.35
C LEU A 48 18.30 -9.70 -20.63
N ASN A 49 18.03 -10.89 -21.18
CA ASN A 49 17.03 -11.06 -22.24
C ASN A 49 15.63 -11.09 -21.61
N VAL A 50 14.94 -9.95 -21.56
CA VAL A 50 13.56 -9.88 -21.06
C VAL A 50 12.64 -10.51 -22.13
N PRO A 51 11.90 -11.60 -21.81
CA PRO A 51 11.01 -12.22 -22.76
C PRO A 51 9.91 -11.24 -23.18
N ALA A 52 9.45 -11.33 -24.43
CA ALA A 52 8.45 -10.42 -24.99
C ALA A 52 7.18 -10.31 -24.12
N SER A 53 6.81 -11.36 -23.38
CA SER A 53 5.68 -11.35 -22.44
C SER A 53 5.85 -10.41 -21.23
N LEU A 54 7.08 -10.03 -20.89
CA LEU A 54 7.42 -9.11 -19.81
C LEU A 54 7.78 -7.71 -20.33
N ARG A 55 7.99 -7.54 -21.63
CA ARG A 55 8.02 -6.23 -22.27
C ARG A 55 6.58 -5.71 -22.30
N ARG A 56 6.17 -5.03 -21.22
CA ARG A 56 5.01 -4.16 -21.31
C ARG A 56 5.40 -3.06 -22.28
N ASP A 57 4.82 -3.09 -23.47
CA ASP A 57 4.90 -1.96 -24.37
C ASP A 57 4.35 -0.77 -23.60
N PHE A 58 5.23 0.18 -23.27
CA PHE A 58 4.82 1.54 -22.93
C PHE A 58 4.27 2.13 -24.23
N ILE A 59 3.07 1.72 -24.61
CA ILE A 59 2.30 2.37 -25.66
C ILE A 59 1.77 3.64 -25.01
N ASP A 60 2.41 4.75 -25.37
CA ASP A 60 1.87 6.09 -25.20
C ASP A 60 0.53 6.22 -25.95
N ASP A 61 -0.33 7.12 -25.44
CA ASP A 61 -1.65 7.56 -25.94
C ASP A 61 -2.91 6.79 -25.47
N GLU A 62 -3.17 6.79 -24.16
CA GLU A 62 -4.55 6.98 -23.65
C GLU A 62 -4.53 8.23 -22.77
N SER A 63 -5.36 9.24 -23.11
CA SER A 63 -5.32 10.58 -22.50
C SER A 63 -5.33 10.54 -20.97
N ASP A 64 -4.52 11.42 -20.34
CA ASP A 64 -4.37 11.54 -18.87
C ASP A 64 -5.72 11.65 -18.11
N GLU A 65 -6.79 12.08 -18.79
CA GLU A 65 -8.14 12.19 -18.22
C GLU A 65 -8.80 10.82 -17.99
N ASP A 66 -8.61 9.85 -18.88
CA ASP A 66 -9.22 8.52 -18.77
C ASP A 66 -8.54 7.67 -17.68
N GLU A 67 -7.23 7.83 -17.49
CA GLU A 67 -6.49 7.13 -16.44
C GLU A 67 -6.82 7.68 -15.05
N ALA A 68 -6.98 9.00 -14.91
CA ALA A 68 -7.48 9.62 -13.69
C ALA A 68 -8.89 9.14 -13.33
N GLN A 69 -9.80 9.06 -14.32
CA GLN A 69 -11.16 8.55 -14.10
C GLN A 69 -11.19 7.06 -13.74
N ARG A 70 -10.36 6.22 -14.39
CA ARG A 70 -10.25 4.78 -14.08
C ARG A 70 -9.64 4.54 -12.69
N SER A 71 -8.61 5.29 -12.31
CA SER A 71 -7.99 5.19 -10.99
C SER A 71 -8.92 5.68 -9.87
N LEU A 72 -9.65 6.77 -10.10
CA LEU A 72 -10.67 7.27 -9.19
C LEU A 72 -11.83 6.28 -9.03
N SER A 73 -12.33 5.71 -10.13
CA SER A 73 -13.37 4.68 -10.13
C SER A 73 -12.92 3.44 -9.33
N LYS A 74 -11.70 2.94 -9.57
CA LYS A 74 -11.10 1.84 -8.78
C LYS A 74 -10.98 2.19 -7.30
N LEU A 75 -10.59 3.42 -6.97
CA LEU A 75 -10.48 3.91 -5.60
C LEU A 75 -11.86 3.96 -4.92
N TYR A 76 -12.89 4.46 -5.59
CA TYR A 76 -14.27 4.49 -5.09
C TYR A 76 -14.81 3.09 -4.86
N GLN A 77 -14.60 2.15 -5.79
CA GLN A 77 -15.00 0.74 -5.64
C GLN A 77 -14.32 0.11 -4.43
N ARG A 78 -13.01 0.30 -4.29
CA ARG A 78 -12.23 -0.19 -3.13
C ARG A 78 -12.77 0.40 -1.83
N HIS A 79 -13.00 1.70 -1.80
CA HIS A 79 -13.46 2.40 -0.60
C HIS A 79 -14.90 1.99 -0.22
N TYR A 80 -15.77 1.74 -1.20
CA TYR A 80 -17.10 1.16 -1.00
C TYR A 80 -17.01 -0.25 -0.40
N HIS A 81 -16.17 -1.12 -0.96
CA HIS A 81 -15.97 -2.48 -0.43
C HIS A 81 -15.44 -2.45 1.01
N VAL A 82 -14.46 -1.59 1.31
CA VAL A 82 -13.93 -1.43 2.67
C VAL A 82 -15.00 -0.94 3.64
N ARG A 83 -15.81 0.06 3.26
CA ARG A 83 -16.93 0.51 4.11
C ARG A 83 -17.95 -0.60 4.35
N ARG A 84 -18.27 -1.39 3.32
CA ARG A 84 -19.20 -2.54 3.43
C ARG A 84 -18.65 -3.62 4.37
N LEU A 85 -17.38 -3.98 4.22
CA LEU A 85 -16.71 -4.95 5.10
C LEU A 85 -16.64 -4.44 6.55
N LYS A 86 -16.35 -3.15 6.77
CA LYS A 86 -16.36 -2.55 8.11
C LYS A 86 -17.74 -2.61 8.77
N ARG A 87 -18.82 -2.33 8.03
CA ARG A 87 -20.21 -2.47 8.53
C ARG A 87 -20.54 -3.91 8.89
N ASN A 88 -20.08 -4.89 8.11
CA ASN A 88 -20.28 -6.30 8.43
C ASN A 88 -19.48 -6.73 9.68
N LEU A 89 -18.28 -6.17 9.88
CA LEU A 89 -17.48 -6.44 11.09
C LEU A 89 -18.12 -5.83 12.35
N THR A 90 -18.59 -4.58 12.27
CA THR A 90 -19.21 -3.92 13.43
C THR A 90 -20.53 -4.57 13.79
N THR A 91 -21.38 -4.94 12.82
CA THR A 91 -22.63 -5.67 13.11
C THR A 91 -22.38 -7.05 13.75
N HIS A 92 -21.28 -7.73 13.38
CA HIS A 92 -20.85 -8.95 14.09
C HIS A 92 -20.44 -8.68 15.54
N GLN A 93 -19.71 -7.58 15.80
CA GLN A 93 -19.31 -7.21 17.15
C GLN A 93 -20.48 -6.74 18.03
N TYR A 94 -21.45 -6.01 17.46
CA TYR A 94 -22.64 -5.56 18.18
C TYR A 94 -23.56 -6.73 18.58
N LYS A 95 -23.73 -7.73 17.72
CA LYS A 95 -24.51 -8.93 18.07
C LYS A 95 -23.89 -9.66 19.25
N HIS A 96 -22.57 -9.89 19.25
CA HIS A 96 -21.90 -10.54 20.39
C HIS A 96 -21.95 -9.69 21.66
N ARG A 97 -21.82 -8.37 21.58
CA ARG A 97 -21.82 -7.50 22.78
C ARG A 97 -23.20 -7.39 23.42
N GLN A 98 -24.29 -7.39 22.64
CA GLN A 98 -25.66 -7.47 23.16
C GLN A 98 -25.91 -8.81 23.88
N PHE A 99 -25.41 -9.93 23.33
CA PHE A 99 -25.50 -11.23 24.03
C PHE A 99 -24.81 -11.23 25.40
N PHE A 100 -23.68 -10.54 25.54
CA PHE A 100 -22.98 -10.47 26.84
C PHE A 100 -23.63 -9.47 27.82
N HIS A 101 -24.13 -8.33 27.34
CA HIS A 101 -24.83 -7.37 28.19
C HIS A 101 -26.16 -7.92 28.70
N ASP A 102 -27.03 -8.43 27.81
CA ASP A 102 -28.32 -9.00 28.21
C ASP A 102 -28.16 -10.26 29.07
N GLY A 103 -27.06 -10.99 28.88
CA GLY A 103 -26.69 -12.15 29.69
C GLY A 103 -26.25 -11.77 31.10
N PHE A 104 -25.39 -10.74 31.24
CA PHE A 104 -24.93 -10.26 32.54
C PHE A 104 -26.01 -9.51 33.30
N ASP A 105 -26.84 -8.69 32.64
CA ASP A 105 -27.91 -7.92 33.27
C ASP A 105 -29.03 -8.83 33.81
N LYS A 106 -29.30 -9.97 33.15
CA LYS A 106 -30.18 -11.02 33.67
C LYS A 106 -29.56 -11.83 34.81
N PHE A 107 -28.23 -11.92 34.87
CA PHE A 107 -27.53 -12.64 35.94
C PHE A 107 -27.46 -11.77 37.20
N ALA A 108 -27.12 -10.49 37.05
CA ALA A 108 -26.99 -9.53 38.16
C ALA A 108 -28.33 -9.16 38.80
N ASN A 109 -29.43 -9.09 38.04
CA ASN A 109 -30.76 -8.79 38.58
C ASN A 109 -31.53 -10.01 39.10
N ARG A 110 -30.98 -11.23 38.99
CA ARG A 110 -31.64 -12.46 39.47
C ARG A 110 -31.52 -12.67 40.97
N ASP A 111 -30.52 -12.06 41.61
CA ASP A 111 -30.25 -12.23 43.04
C ASP A 111 -30.97 -11.20 43.93
N ASN A 112 -31.65 -10.20 43.35
CA ASN A 112 -32.36 -9.15 44.10
C ASN A 112 -33.89 -9.34 44.19
N GLY A 113 -34.39 -10.55 43.90
CA GLY A 113 -35.83 -10.81 43.74
C GLY A 113 -36.49 -11.69 44.80
N ASN A 114 -35.90 -11.89 45.99
CA ASN A 114 -36.55 -12.67 47.05
C ASN A 114 -36.18 -12.13 48.44
N ASN A 115 -36.93 -11.13 48.89
CA ASN A 115 -37.21 -10.90 50.30
C ASN A 115 -38.32 -9.86 50.36
N ASP A 116 -39.57 -10.32 50.37
CA ASP A 116 -40.68 -9.70 51.09
C ASP A 116 -41.94 -10.53 50.88
N THR A 117 -42.12 -11.54 51.72
CA THR A 117 -43.45 -12.07 52.11
C THR A 117 -43.25 -13.07 53.23
N ASN A 118 -43.06 -12.55 54.45
CA ASN A 118 -43.53 -13.25 55.64
C ASN A 118 -43.51 -12.30 56.84
N GLN A 119 -44.65 -11.66 57.12
CA GLN A 119 -45.05 -11.41 58.49
C GLN A 119 -46.56 -11.69 58.66
N GLN A 120 -46.79 -12.77 59.41
CA GLN A 120 -47.78 -12.93 60.48
C GLN A 120 -49.25 -13.11 60.08
N THR A 121 -49.65 -14.38 59.95
CA THR A 121 -50.95 -14.85 60.43
C THR A 121 -50.73 -15.59 61.76
N ASN A 122 -50.98 -14.91 62.88
CA ASN A 122 -51.23 -15.58 64.15
C ASN A 122 -52.73 -15.50 64.45
N ILE A 123 -53.31 -16.66 64.76
CA ILE A 123 -54.73 -16.95 65.01
C ILE A 123 -55.06 -16.67 66.50
N VAL A 124 -56.37 -16.55 66.79
CA VAL A 124 -57.10 -16.84 68.06
C VAL A 124 -57.45 -15.58 68.87
N ASP A 125 -58.68 -15.26 69.30
CA ASP A 125 -60.00 -15.94 69.43
C ASP A 125 -61.15 -15.06 68.88
#